data_AF-A0A5K1H6V7-F1
#
_entry.id   AF-A0A5K1H6V7-F1
#
_cell.length_a   1.000
_cell.length_b   1.000
_cell.length_c   1.000
_cell.angle_alpha   90.00
_cell.angle_beta   90.00
_cell.angle_gamma   90.00
#
_symmetry.space_group_name_H-M   'P 1'
#
loop_
_entity.id
_entity.type
_entity.pdbx_description
1 polymer ?
#
loop_
_entity_poly.entity_id
_entity_poly.type
_entity_poly.pdbx_seq_one_letter_code
_entity_poly.pdbx_strand_id
1 'polypeptide(L)' 'MLGDIIIAEPNAYIAFAGKRVIEQTLKKTVPEGSQVAEYLFNKGLFDPIVPRNLLKGVP' A
#
# COMPACT_ATOMS: atom_id res chain seq x y z
N MET A 1 -1.90 -3.84 9.98
CA MET A 1 -1.80 -2.42 10.33
C MET A 1 -2.09 -2.25 11.80
N LEU A 2 -1.09 -2.40 12.67
CA LEU A 2 -1.21 -2.22 14.12
C LEU A 2 0.06 -1.59 14.71
N GLY A 3 0.93 -1.03 13.86
CA GLY A 3 2.11 -0.32 14.32
C GLY A 3 1.69 1.08 14.77
N ASP A 4 2.40 1.64 15.75
CA ASP A 4 2.19 3.02 16.20
C ASP A 4 2.44 4.03 15.07
N ILE A 5 3.38 3.69 14.17
CA ILE A 5 3.65 4.40 12.92
C ILE A 5 3.76 3.35 11.81
N ILE A 6 3.07 3.58 10.70
CA ILE A 6 3.05 2.69 9.55
C ILE A 6 3.67 3.41 8.35
N ILE A 7 4.88 2.97 8.00
CA ILE A 7 5.67 3.51 6.89
C ILE A 7 5.52 2.57 5.69
N ALA A 8 5.30 3.13 4.50
CA ALA A 8 5.28 2.40 3.24
C ALA A 8 6.42 2.83 2.31
N GLU A 9 6.81 1.96 1.36
CA GLU A 9 7.72 2.32 0.27
C GLU A 9 6.95 2.79 -0.97
N PRO A 10 7.54 3.63 -1.83
CA PRO A 10 6.93 4.02 -3.09
C PRO A 10 6.56 2.80 -3.95
N ASN A 11 5.41 2.86 -4.61
CA ASN A 11 4.86 1.79 -5.46
C ASN A 11 4.61 0.44 -4.77
N ALA A 12 4.71 0.35 -3.43
CA ALA A 12 4.43 -0.89 -2.74
C ALA A 12 2.97 -1.30 -2.95
N TYR A 13 2.71 -2.60 -3.11
CA TYR A 13 1.36 -3.15 -3.23
C TYR A 13 0.91 -3.71 -1.89
N ILE A 14 -0.11 -3.11 -1.29
CA ILE A 14 -0.64 -3.47 0.03
C ILE A 14 -2.12 -3.84 -0.11
N ALA A 15 -2.47 -5.03 0.37
CA ALA A 15 -3.82 -5.53 0.30
C ALA A 15 -4.08 -6.58 1.39
N PHE A 16 -5.32 -6.63 1.89
CA PHE A 16 -5.80 -7.79 2.64
C PHE A 16 -6.09 -8.97 1.70
N ALA A 17 -6.74 -8.70 0.57
CA ALA A 17 -7.01 -9.67 -0.49
C ALA A 17 -6.48 -9.15 -1.83
N GLY A 18 -5.79 -10.00 -2.59
CA GLY A 18 -5.27 -9.63 -3.90
C GLY A 18 -6.36 -9.36 -4.93
N LYS A 19 -6.05 -8.53 -5.95
CA LYS A 19 -6.96 -8.15 -7.05
C LYS A 19 -7.78 -9.33 -7.58
N ARG A 20 -7.12 -10.44 -7.94
CA ARG A 20 -7.78 -11.64 -8.48
C ARG A 20 -8.92 -12.16 -7.59
N VAL A 21 -8.70 -12.22 -6.28
CA VAL A 21 -9.70 -12.74 -5.32
C VAL A 21 -10.89 -11.78 -5.23
N ILE A 22 -10.64 -10.47 -5.19
CA ILE A 22 -11.69 -9.44 -5.15
C ILE A 22 -12.55 -9.51 -6.42
N GLU A 23 -11.92 -9.56 -7.59
CA GLU A 23 -12.63 -9.60 -8.88
C GLU A 23 -13.45 -10.89 -9.05
N GLN A 24 -12.88 -12.03 -8.68
CA GLN A 24 -13.59 -13.32 -8.75
C GLN A 24 -14.80 -13.38 -7.82
N THR A 25 -14.70 -12.77 -6.64
CA THR A 25 -15.76 -12.78 -5.61
C THR A 25 -16.85 -11.76 -5.90
N LEU A 26 -16.49 -10.53 -6.23
CA LEU A 26 -17.44 -9.42 -6.42
C LEU A 26 -17.94 -9.28 -7.86
N LYS A 27 -17.34 -10.00 -8.82
CA LYS A 27 -17.64 -9.91 -10.26
C LYS A 27 -17.53 -8.47 -10.81
N LYS A 28 -16.60 -7.70 -10.25
CA LYS A 28 -16.30 -6.30 -10.64
C LYS A 28 -14.81 -6.14 -10.81
N THR A 29 -14.40 -5.26 -11.72
CA THR A 29 -12.98 -4.91 -11.91
C THR A 29 -12.47 -4.08 -10.74
N VAL A 30 -11.27 -4.41 -10.27
CA VAL A 30 -10.58 -3.59 -9.28
C VAL A 30 -9.86 -2.45 -10.01
N PRO A 31 -10.11 -1.18 -9.63
CA PRO A 31 -9.42 -0.05 -10.24
C PRO A 31 -7.91 -0.20 -10.12
N GLU A 32 -7.21 0.09 -11.21
CA GLU A 32 -5.75 0.04 -11.24
C GLU A 32 -5.16 1.03 -10.23
N GLY A 33 -4.07 0.63 -9.56
CA GLY A 33 -3.44 1.44 -8.52
C GLY A 33 -4.19 1.53 -7.19
N SER A 34 -5.42 1.00 -7.06
CA SER A 34 -6.21 1.09 -5.82
C SER A 34 -5.59 0.43 -4.59
N GLN A 35 -4.61 -0.43 -4.80
CA GLN A 35 -3.91 -1.18 -3.74
C GLN A 35 -2.43 -0.79 -3.65
N VAL A 36 -2.05 0.31 -4.30
CA VAL A 36 -0.68 0.84 -4.32
C VAL A 36 -0.52 1.89 -3.21
N ALA A 37 0.67 2.00 -2.64
CA ALA A 37 0.98 2.80 -1.46
C ALA A 37 0.46 4.25 -1.57
N GLU A 38 0.64 4.89 -2.72
CA GLU A 38 0.24 6.27 -3.01
C GLU A 38 -1.29 6.45 -2.94
N TYR A 39 -2.06 5.47 -3.43
CA TYR A 39 -3.52 5.52 -3.34
C TYR A 39 -3.97 5.38 -1.89
N LEU A 40 -3.39 4.44 -1.16
CA LEU A 40 -3.76 4.12 0.22
C LEU A 40 -3.30 5.19 1.22
N PHE A 41 -2.19 5.88 0.93
CA PHE A 41 -1.74 7.05 1.67
C PHE A 41 -2.77 8.17 1.63
N ASN A 42 -3.32 8.47 0.44
CA ASN A 42 -4.43 9.42 0.28
C ASN A 42 -5.74 8.97 1.00
N LYS A 43 -5.83 7.71 1.41
CA LYS A 43 -6.95 7.16 2.20
C LYS A 43 -6.65 7.07 3.70
N GLY A 44 -5.47 7.53 4.15
CA GLY A 44 -5.09 7.56 5.56
C GLY A 44 -4.63 6.22 6.13
N LEU A 45 -4.17 5.29 5.28
CA LEU A 45 -3.65 3.99 5.76
C LEU A 45 -2.18 4.04 6.21
N PHE A 46 -1.42 5.06 5.81
CA PHE A 46 0.01 5.17 6.08
C PHE A 46 0.37 6.58 6.55
N ASP A 47 1.44 6.68 7.33
CA ASP A 47 1.89 7.94 7.93
C ASP A 47 2.91 8.67 7.05
N PRO A 48 4.04 8.04 6.64
CA PRO A 48 4.80 8.49 5.47
C PRO A 48 5.06 7.40 4.43
N ILE A 49 5.31 7.83 3.19
CA ILE A 49 5.93 7.02 2.13
C ILE A 49 7.41 7.40 2.04
N VAL A 50 8.33 6.43 2.24
CA VAL A 50 9.77 6.68 2.31
C VAL A 50 10.54 5.75 1.36
N PRO A 51 11.35 6.29 0.43
CA PRO A 51 12.25 5.50 -0.40
C PRO A 51 13.23 4.63 0.41
N ARG A 52 13.51 3.41 -0.07
CA ARG A 52 14.36 2.41 0.60
C ARG A 52 15.74 2.94 1.02
N ASN A 53 16.37 3.77 0.19
CA ASN A 53 17.70 4.33 0.43
C ASN A 53 17.74 5.33 1.60
N LEU A 54 16.59 5.88 2.01
CA LEU A 54 16.50 6.79 3.15
C LEU A 54 16.14 6.07 4.47
N LEU A 55 15.65 4.82 4.41
CA LEU A 55 15.16 4.09 5.59
C LEU A 55 16.26 3.65 6.56
N LYS A 56 17.49 3.40 6.06
CA LYS A 56 18.64 3.11 6.89
C LYS A 56 19.65 4.22 6.66
N GLY A 57 19.72 5.18 7.59
CA GLY A 57 20.87 6.06 7.73
C GLY A 57 22.06 5.27 8.25
N VAL A 58 22.57 4.35 7.45
CA VAL A 58 23.84 3.65 7.70
C VAL A 58 24.82 4.23 6.69
N PRO A 59 25.88 4.93 7.13
CA PRO A 59 26.95 5.38 6.24
C PRO A 59 27.61 4.21 5.50
#